data_AF-A0A7S0SGH7-F1
#
_entry.id   AF-A0A7S0SGH7-F1
#
_cell.length_a   1.000
_cell.length_b   1.000
_cell.length_c   1.000
_cell.angle_alpha   90.00
_cell.angle_beta   90.00
_cell.angle_gamma   90.00
#
_symmetry.space_group_name_H-M   'P 1'
#
loop_
_entity.id
_entity.type
_entity.pdbx_description
1 polymer ?
#
loop_
_entity_poly.entity_id
_entity_poly.type
_entity_poly.pdbx_seq_one_letter_code
_entity_poly.pdbx_strand_id
1 'polypeptide(L)'
;MLAQLTTHVPPPSVRVRRLAIGGIAASALPPRPCAAAAGRRRGRIPSALPGMMPAHLHDVVARDAHYGSGGDAPINTAQYLLDLDTGATLNFCGGMMFGLALSPMLRQHLHDVSKGGAGDSRQPVVYGTATRRMAMRPGYTQDASADNATVFHGREVRKVPDAAGGMGFVIHLSFAGESTDGGGAAAAGSGPSLDPQGWTRGELDEYSGWLSDQQRRWRDRTVLEGEGFESFGATFGPDAFTLHHRFYLHSDRGGAMWLAAEDGCEGTPAPPAPPARDYPKEARNAFSFFK
;
A
#
# COMPACT_ATOMS: atom_id res chain seq x y z
N MET A 1 -63.89 -12.84 -28.60
CA MET A 1 -62.91 -11.87 -28.08
C MET A 1 -63.44 -11.31 -26.77
N LEU A 2 -62.99 -11.85 -25.63
CA LEU A 2 -63.32 -11.36 -24.30
C LEU A 2 -62.02 -10.98 -23.59
N ALA A 3 -61.95 -9.73 -23.15
CA ALA A 3 -60.82 -9.15 -22.44
C ALA A 3 -60.80 -9.62 -20.98
N GLN A 4 -59.64 -10.07 -20.50
CA GLN A 4 -59.40 -10.38 -19.09
C GLN A 4 -58.91 -9.12 -18.37
N LEU A 5 -59.65 -8.70 -17.34
CA LEU A 5 -59.25 -7.71 -16.34
C LEU A 5 -58.59 -8.45 -15.18
N THR A 6 -57.30 -8.23 -14.96
CA THR A 6 -56.60 -8.65 -13.73
C THR A 6 -56.48 -7.47 -12.78
N THR A 7 -57.06 -7.60 -11.59
CA THR A 7 -57.00 -6.62 -10.51
C THR A 7 -55.66 -6.74 -9.75
N HIS A 8 -55.03 -5.60 -9.51
CA HIS A 8 -53.79 -5.49 -8.75
C HIS A 8 -54.12 -5.24 -7.27
N VAL A 9 -53.65 -6.11 -6.38
CA VAL A 9 -53.79 -5.96 -4.91
C VAL A 9 -52.42 -5.57 -4.35
N PRO A 10 -52.29 -4.41 -3.67
CA PRO A 10 -51.04 -4.04 -3.00
C PRO A 10 -50.90 -4.72 -1.62
N PRO A 11 -49.66 -4.99 -1.15
CA PRO A 11 -49.42 -5.61 0.14
C PRO A 11 -49.57 -4.63 1.33
N PRO A 12 -49.83 -5.13 2.55
CA PRO A 12 -50.11 -4.30 3.72
C PRO A 12 -48.85 -3.63 4.32
N SER A 13 -49.00 -2.35 4.67
CA SER A 13 -47.98 -1.53 5.34
C SER A 13 -47.80 -1.95 6.80
N VAL A 14 -46.56 -2.30 7.18
CA VAL A 14 -46.17 -2.56 8.58
C VAL A 14 -45.96 -1.23 9.32
N ARG A 15 -46.78 -0.95 10.34
CA ARG A 15 -46.58 0.16 11.28
C ARG A 15 -45.65 -0.27 12.41
N VAL A 16 -44.46 0.33 12.50
CA VAL A 16 -43.58 0.21 13.67
C VAL A 16 -43.97 1.27 14.70
N ARG A 17 -44.45 0.83 15.87
CA ARG A 17 -44.67 1.69 17.04
C ARG A 17 -43.33 1.97 17.73
N ARG A 18 -42.90 3.24 17.78
CA ARG A 18 -41.85 3.70 18.70
C ARG A 18 -42.43 3.83 20.09
N LEU A 19 -41.92 3.04 21.04
CA LEU A 19 -42.12 3.25 22.47
C LEU A 19 -41.00 4.18 22.96
N ALA A 20 -41.38 5.36 23.46
CA ALA A 20 -40.49 6.24 24.20
C ALA A 20 -40.50 5.80 25.68
N ILE A 21 -39.32 5.50 26.22
CA ILE A 21 -39.10 5.42 27.67
C ILE A 21 -37.94 6.35 27.99
N GLY A 22 -38.24 7.42 28.72
CA GLY A 22 -37.26 8.30 29.32
C GLY A 22 -36.63 7.65 30.56
N GLY A 23 -35.36 7.96 30.79
CA GLY A 23 -34.63 7.57 31.99
C GLY A 23 -33.42 8.48 32.17
N ILE A 24 -33.51 9.35 33.18
CA ILE A 24 -32.49 10.29 33.64
C ILE A 24 -31.46 9.51 34.47
N ALA A 25 -30.16 9.64 34.20
CA ALA A 25 -29.12 9.43 35.21
C ALA A 25 -27.76 10.03 34.83
N ALA A 26 -27.29 10.89 35.73
CA ALA A 26 -25.91 11.12 36.18
C ALA A 26 -24.80 11.36 35.14
N SER A 27 -24.41 12.63 35.06
CA SER A 27 -23.12 13.11 34.57
C SER A 27 -21.96 12.47 35.35
N ALA A 28 -21.13 11.69 34.66
CA ALA A 28 -19.80 11.32 35.10
C ALA A 28 -18.80 11.96 34.13
N LEU A 29 -17.95 12.84 34.65
CA LEU A 29 -16.85 13.47 33.92
C LEU A 29 -15.92 12.39 33.33
N PRO A 30 -15.48 12.51 32.08
CA PRO A 30 -14.49 11.59 31.53
C PRO A 30 -13.14 11.79 32.24
N PRO A 31 -12.37 10.70 32.48
CA PRO A 31 -11.01 10.83 32.99
C PRO A 31 -10.14 11.58 31.98
N ARG A 32 -9.32 12.49 32.51
CA ARG A 32 -8.30 13.24 31.77
C ARG A 32 -7.41 12.27 30.97
N PRO A 33 -7.14 12.52 29.68
CA PRO A 33 -6.11 11.76 28.99
C PRO A 33 -4.76 12.07 29.63
N CYS A 34 -4.10 11.00 30.08
CA CYS A 34 -2.72 11.02 30.51
C CYS A 34 -1.88 11.52 29.32
N ALA A 35 -1.17 12.62 29.49
CA ALA A 35 -0.22 13.10 28.50
C ALA A 35 0.93 12.09 28.42
N ALA A 36 0.80 11.13 27.50
CA ALA A 36 1.92 10.31 27.08
C ALA A 36 2.89 11.24 26.35
N ALA A 37 4.06 11.45 26.96
CA ALA A 37 5.18 12.13 26.33
C ALA A 37 5.51 11.40 25.02
N ALA A 38 5.06 11.97 23.91
CA ALA A 38 5.45 11.57 22.57
C ALA A 38 6.94 11.93 22.39
N GLY A 39 7.83 11.04 22.84
CA GLY A 39 9.19 11.02 22.35
C GLY A 39 9.12 10.79 20.85
N ARG A 40 9.30 11.85 20.05
CA ARG A 40 9.44 11.83 18.59
C ARG A 40 10.61 10.91 18.22
N ARG A 41 10.37 9.60 18.14
CA ARG A 41 11.23 8.69 17.39
C ARG A 41 11.01 9.06 15.92
N ARG A 42 12.03 9.68 15.32
CA ARG A 42 12.07 9.94 13.89
C ARG A 42 11.89 8.58 13.19
N GLY A 43 10.83 8.44 12.40
CA GLY A 43 10.66 7.31 11.48
C GLY A 43 11.71 7.44 10.39
N ARG A 44 12.95 7.06 10.69
CA ARG A 44 14.01 7.01 9.69
C ARG A 44 13.75 5.77 8.84
N ILE A 45 13.60 5.95 7.54
CA ILE A 45 13.58 4.84 6.58
C ILE A 45 14.88 4.05 6.78
N PRO A 46 14.84 2.71 6.93
CA PRO A 46 16.04 1.92 7.08
C PRO A 46 16.96 2.17 5.89
N SER A 47 18.11 2.78 6.19
CA SER A 47 19.21 2.93 5.23
C SER A 47 19.85 1.56 5.09
N ALA A 48 19.74 0.95 3.91
CA ALA A 48 20.46 -0.27 3.59
C ALA A 48 21.95 0.06 3.52
N LEU A 49 22.75 -0.43 4.47
CA LEU A 49 24.18 -0.65 4.24
C LEU A 49 24.31 -1.59 3.03
N PRO A 50 25.40 -1.52 2.24
CA PRO A 50 25.64 -2.42 1.12
C PRO A 50 25.91 -3.85 1.63
N GLY A 51 24.85 -4.52 2.05
CA GLY A 51 24.76 -5.96 2.26
C GLY A 51 23.91 -6.53 1.14
N MET A 52 24.30 -7.69 0.60
CA MET A 52 23.47 -8.40 -0.36
C MET A 52 22.09 -8.66 0.24
N MET A 53 21.03 -8.31 -0.50
CA MET A 53 19.66 -8.61 -0.10
C MET A 53 19.53 -10.13 0.16
N PRO A 54 18.95 -10.56 1.30
CA PRO A 54 18.81 -11.98 1.62
C PRO A 54 18.13 -12.78 0.49
N ALA A 55 18.59 -14.01 0.27
CA ALA A 55 18.07 -14.88 -0.79
C ALA A 55 16.55 -15.08 -0.69
N HIS A 56 16.02 -15.28 0.52
CA HIS A 56 14.58 -15.48 0.75
C HIS A 56 13.71 -14.27 0.37
N LEU A 57 14.29 -13.11 0.06
CA LEU A 57 13.57 -11.94 -0.42
C LEU A 57 13.42 -11.87 -1.95
N HIS A 58 14.20 -12.62 -2.73
CA HIS A 58 14.18 -12.53 -4.20
C HIS A 58 14.29 -13.85 -4.94
N ASP A 59 14.83 -14.89 -4.31
CA ASP A 59 14.82 -16.23 -4.84
C ASP A 59 13.54 -16.95 -4.37
N VAL A 60 12.77 -17.47 -5.33
CA VAL A 60 11.46 -18.09 -5.08
C VAL A 60 11.58 -19.31 -4.17
N VAL A 61 12.60 -20.15 -4.39
CA VAL A 61 12.80 -21.38 -3.60
C VAL A 61 13.17 -21.03 -2.17
N ALA A 62 14.09 -20.08 -1.97
CA ALA A 62 14.49 -19.61 -0.65
C ALA A 62 13.33 -18.91 0.08
N ARG A 63 12.51 -18.13 -0.63
CA ARG A 63 11.32 -17.49 -0.07
C ARG A 63 10.35 -18.55 0.44
N ASP A 64 10.01 -19.51 -0.40
CA ASP A 64 9.02 -20.53 -0.09
C ASP A 64 9.48 -21.42 1.08
N ALA A 65 10.78 -21.71 1.16
CA ALA A 65 11.38 -22.40 2.31
C ALA A 65 11.31 -21.58 3.62
N HIS A 66 11.35 -20.24 3.53
CA HIS A 66 11.36 -19.35 4.69
C HIS A 66 9.97 -18.97 5.19
N TYR A 67 9.05 -18.68 4.26
CA TYR A 67 7.73 -18.13 4.57
C TYR A 67 6.58 -19.13 4.37
N GLY A 68 6.86 -20.31 3.79
CA GLY A 68 5.85 -21.28 3.35
C GLY A 68 5.62 -21.21 1.83
N SER A 69 5.11 -22.31 1.27
CA SER A 69 4.81 -22.47 -0.15
C SER A 69 3.34 -22.80 -0.32
N GLY A 70 2.61 -22.10 -1.20
CA GLY A 70 1.18 -22.34 -1.43
C GLY A 70 0.79 -23.82 -1.54
N GLY A 71 -0.39 -24.18 -1.03
CA GLY A 71 -0.80 -25.58 -0.82
C GLY A 71 -1.08 -25.84 0.67
N ASP A 72 -0.54 -26.93 1.21
CA ASP A 72 -0.72 -27.34 2.62
C ASP A 72 -0.02 -26.43 3.64
N ALA A 73 0.91 -25.58 3.19
CA ALA A 73 1.65 -24.62 4.01
C ALA A 73 1.60 -23.20 3.40
N PRO A 74 0.46 -22.50 3.48
CA PRO A 74 0.30 -21.19 2.86
C PRO A 74 1.43 -20.23 3.25
N ILE A 75 1.72 -19.26 2.39
CA ILE A 75 2.79 -18.30 2.62
C ILE A 75 2.36 -17.27 3.68
N ASN A 76 3.26 -16.94 4.62
CA ASN A 76 3.08 -15.82 5.54
C ASN A 76 3.45 -14.51 4.84
N THR A 77 2.58 -14.03 3.94
CA THR A 77 2.81 -12.82 3.15
C THR A 77 3.03 -11.59 4.01
N ALA A 78 2.35 -11.48 5.16
CA ALA A 78 2.53 -10.36 6.08
C ALA A 78 3.97 -10.28 6.59
N GLN A 79 4.57 -11.41 6.99
CA GLN A 79 5.98 -11.44 7.39
C GLN A 79 6.91 -11.09 6.22
N TYR A 80 6.63 -11.59 5.02
CA TYR A 80 7.40 -11.28 3.83
C TYR A 80 7.45 -9.78 3.52
N LEU A 81 6.31 -9.08 3.61
CA LEU A 81 6.26 -7.61 3.40
C LEU A 81 7.03 -6.83 4.48
N LEU A 82 6.98 -7.29 5.74
CA LEU A 82 7.77 -6.68 6.82
C LEU A 82 9.27 -6.81 6.56
N ASP A 83 9.72 -7.96 6.08
CA ASP A 83 11.13 -8.21 5.82
C ASP A 83 11.62 -7.46 4.57
N LEU A 84 10.77 -7.26 3.56
CA LEU A 84 11.08 -6.38 2.43
C LEU A 84 11.29 -4.91 2.86
N ASP A 85 10.52 -4.42 3.84
CA ASP A 85 10.64 -3.07 4.39
C ASP A 85 11.93 -2.84 5.23
N THR A 86 12.76 -3.87 5.42
CA THR A 86 14.07 -3.73 6.11
C THR A 86 15.19 -3.21 5.21
N GLY A 87 14.88 -2.80 3.97
CA GLY A 87 15.82 -2.23 3.01
C GLY A 87 15.96 -3.01 1.70
N ALA A 88 15.00 -3.88 1.39
CA ALA A 88 14.93 -4.53 0.09
C ALA A 88 14.63 -3.53 -1.03
N THR A 89 14.94 -3.92 -2.26
CA THR A 89 14.64 -3.15 -3.46
C THR A 89 13.73 -3.91 -4.39
N LEU A 90 12.76 -3.21 -4.97
CA LEU A 90 11.82 -3.71 -5.96
C LEU A 90 12.20 -3.11 -7.32
N ASN A 91 12.42 -3.95 -8.32
CA ASN A 91 12.70 -3.50 -9.68
C ASN A 91 11.38 -3.22 -10.41
N PHE A 92 10.93 -1.98 -10.37
CA PHE A 92 9.75 -1.52 -11.09
C PHE A 92 10.07 -1.15 -12.55
N CYS A 93 9.11 -1.42 -13.44
CA CYS A 93 9.14 -0.98 -14.84
C CYS A 93 10.40 -1.36 -15.63
N GLY A 94 11.08 -2.44 -15.22
CA GLY A 94 12.22 -3.00 -15.94
C GLY A 94 13.55 -2.23 -15.77
N GLY A 95 13.72 -1.49 -14.69
CA GLY A 95 15.02 -0.90 -14.36
C GLY A 95 15.03 0.18 -13.29
N MET A 96 13.88 0.50 -12.69
CA MET A 96 13.79 1.48 -11.62
C MET A 96 13.79 0.77 -10.27
N MET A 97 14.85 0.95 -9.47
CA MET A 97 14.97 0.34 -8.16
C MET A 97 14.30 1.21 -7.10
N PHE A 98 13.19 0.72 -6.56
CA PHE A 98 12.47 1.36 -5.46
C PHE A 98 12.79 0.64 -4.14
N GLY A 99 13.07 1.39 -3.08
CA GLY A 99 12.94 0.85 -1.72
C GLY A 99 11.47 0.59 -1.38
N LEU A 100 11.19 -0.29 -0.43
CA LEU A 100 9.87 -0.42 0.19
C LEU A 100 9.88 0.25 1.55
N ALA A 101 8.86 1.06 1.84
CA ALA A 101 8.61 1.62 3.16
C ALA A 101 7.16 1.35 3.58
N LEU A 102 6.96 0.87 4.80
CA LEU A 102 5.64 0.71 5.40
C LEU A 102 5.41 1.81 6.43
N SER A 103 4.23 2.44 6.37
CA SER A 103 3.78 3.34 7.43
C SER A 103 3.80 2.61 8.79
N PRO A 104 3.96 3.34 9.91
CA PRO A 104 3.95 2.73 11.24
C PRO A 104 2.68 1.90 11.51
N MET A 105 1.51 2.36 11.05
CA MET A 105 0.25 1.66 11.26
C MET A 105 0.14 0.40 10.40
N LEU A 106 0.55 0.44 9.13
CA LEU A 106 0.52 -0.74 8.28
C LEU A 106 1.53 -1.78 8.77
N ARG A 107 2.72 -1.33 9.19
CA ARG A 107 3.74 -2.19 9.79
C ARG A 107 3.20 -2.89 11.05
N GLN A 108 2.56 -2.15 11.95
CA GLN A 108 1.96 -2.72 13.15
C GLN A 108 0.87 -3.74 12.80
N HIS A 109 -0.02 -3.40 11.86
CA HIS A 109 -1.05 -4.31 11.37
C HIS A 109 -0.45 -5.61 10.83
N LEU A 110 0.49 -5.52 9.89
CA LEU A 110 1.15 -6.68 9.29
C LEU A 110 1.91 -7.51 10.31
N HIS A 111 2.53 -6.88 11.31
CA HIS A 111 3.20 -7.61 12.41
C HIS A 111 2.22 -8.40 13.27
N ASP A 112 1.00 -7.89 13.49
CA ASP A 112 -0.02 -8.64 14.23
C ASP A 112 -0.66 -9.74 13.39
N VAL A 113 -0.78 -9.55 12.07
CA VAL A 113 -1.20 -10.61 11.13
C VAL A 113 -0.12 -11.69 11.02
N SER A 114 1.16 -11.32 10.98
CA SER A 114 2.26 -12.28 10.81
C SER A 114 2.40 -13.23 12.00
N LYS A 115 2.09 -12.78 13.22
CA LYS A 115 2.01 -13.63 14.42
C LYS A 115 0.92 -14.69 14.34
N GLY A 116 -0.18 -14.43 13.63
CA GLY A 116 -1.23 -15.41 13.36
C GLY A 116 -0.79 -16.49 12.36
N GLY A 117 0.39 -16.31 11.74
CA GLY A 117 0.93 -17.20 10.73
C GLY A 117 0.12 -17.15 9.44
N ALA A 118 0.40 -18.07 8.53
CA ALA A 118 -0.22 -18.11 7.21
C ALA A 118 -1.71 -18.47 7.20
N GLY A 119 -2.27 -18.91 8.34
CA GLY A 119 -3.69 -19.19 8.51
C GLY A 119 -4.52 -17.97 8.95
N ASP A 120 -3.89 -16.83 9.24
CA ASP A 120 -4.63 -15.61 9.60
C ASP A 120 -5.48 -15.12 8.42
N SER A 121 -6.77 -14.91 8.64
CA SER A 121 -7.70 -14.50 7.58
C SER A 121 -7.44 -13.10 7.03
N ARG A 122 -6.58 -12.32 7.69
CA ARG A 122 -6.15 -10.98 7.28
C ARG A 122 -4.84 -10.99 6.49
N GLN A 123 -4.27 -12.16 6.18
CA GLN A 123 -3.06 -12.27 5.35
C GLN A 123 -3.26 -11.53 4.02
N PRO A 124 -2.25 -10.77 3.56
CA PRO A 124 -2.28 -10.18 2.24
C PRO A 124 -2.49 -11.22 1.14
N VAL A 125 -3.44 -10.93 0.24
CA VAL A 125 -3.81 -11.81 -0.88
C VAL A 125 -2.82 -11.63 -2.02
N VAL A 126 -2.20 -12.74 -2.42
CA VAL A 126 -1.35 -12.80 -3.62
C VAL A 126 -2.16 -13.45 -4.73
N TYR A 127 -2.59 -12.66 -5.72
CA TYR A 127 -3.35 -13.18 -6.84
C TYR A 127 -2.47 -14.04 -7.76
N GLY A 128 -3.05 -15.07 -8.37
CA GLY A 128 -2.33 -15.92 -9.31
C GLY A 128 -2.08 -15.25 -10.68
N THR A 129 -1.45 -16.00 -11.57
CA THR A 129 -0.99 -15.54 -12.90
C THR A 129 -2.07 -15.00 -13.85
N ALA A 130 -3.35 -15.23 -13.54
CA ALA A 130 -4.49 -14.70 -14.27
C ALA A 130 -4.76 -13.21 -13.98
N THR A 131 -4.26 -12.68 -12.86
CA THR A 131 -4.52 -11.30 -12.42
C THR A 131 -3.26 -10.44 -12.59
N ARG A 132 -2.96 -10.10 -13.84
CA ARG A 132 -1.77 -9.30 -14.19
C ARG A 132 -1.99 -7.78 -14.14
N ARG A 133 -3.24 -7.35 -13.96
CA ARG A 133 -3.62 -5.94 -13.82
C ARG A 133 -4.64 -5.82 -12.71
N MET A 134 -4.67 -4.69 -12.01
CA MET A 134 -5.64 -4.46 -10.94
C MET A 134 -7.09 -4.60 -11.44
N ALA A 135 -7.37 -4.13 -12.66
CA ALA A 135 -8.67 -4.24 -13.32
C ALA A 135 -9.13 -5.70 -13.57
N MET A 136 -8.24 -6.68 -13.50
CA MET A 136 -8.55 -8.11 -13.63
C MET A 136 -8.89 -8.78 -12.29
N ARG A 137 -8.80 -8.05 -11.16
CA ARG A 137 -9.14 -8.59 -9.85
C ARG A 137 -10.65 -8.83 -9.75
N PRO A 138 -11.07 -9.95 -9.15
CA PRO A 138 -12.48 -10.14 -8.81
C PRO A 138 -12.99 -8.98 -7.93
N GLY A 139 -14.11 -8.39 -8.31
CA GLY A 139 -14.71 -7.28 -7.57
C GLY A 139 -13.97 -5.95 -7.72
N TYR A 140 -13.12 -5.78 -8.73
CA TYR A 140 -12.48 -4.49 -9.01
C TYR A 140 -13.51 -3.38 -9.18
N THR A 141 -13.34 -2.32 -8.40
CA THR A 141 -14.00 -1.04 -8.56
C THR A 141 -12.94 0.04 -8.75
N GLN A 142 -13.19 0.99 -9.64
CA GLN A 142 -12.30 2.11 -9.91
C GLN A 142 -12.63 3.26 -8.94
N ASP A 143 -12.28 3.06 -7.66
CA ASP A 143 -12.49 4.01 -6.57
C ASP A 143 -11.29 4.01 -5.61
N ALA A 144 -11.32 4.88 -4.60
CA ALA A 144 -10.25 5.03 -3.63
C ALA A 144 -10.21 3.92 -2.56
N SER A 145 -11.05 2.88 -2.62
CA SER A 145 -11.13 1.88 -1.54
C SER A 145 -9.92 0.97 -1.48
N ALA A 146 -9.52 0.62 -0.25
CA ALA A 146 -8.50 -0.36 0.08
C ALA A 146 -8.81 -0.98 1.45
N ASP A 147 -8.31 -2.19 1.70
CA ASP A 147 -8.69 -3.02 2.85
C ASP A 147 -7.49 -3.57 3.64
N ASN A 148 -6.26 -3.27 3.21
CA ASN A 148 -4.99 -3.77 3.77
C ASN A 148 -4.74 -5.27 3.62
N ALA A 149 -5.59 -5.98 2.87
CA ALA A 149 -5.44 -7.41 2.61
C ALA A 149 -5.36 -7.69 1.11
N THR A 150 -6.34 -7.18 0.35
CA THR A 150 -6.42 -7.37 -1.10
C THR A 150 -5.91 -6.15 -1.87
N VAL A 151 -6.02 -4.96 -1.27
CA VAL A 151 -5.53 -3.69 -1.81
C VAL A 151 -4.90 -2.88 -0.69
N PHE A 152 -3.79 -2.24 -1.02
CA PHE A 152 -3.11 -1.28 -0.17
C PHE A 152 -3.22 0.13 -0.75
N HIS A 153 -3.38 1.12 0.12
CA HIS A 153 -3.02 2.48 -0.24
C HIS A 153 -1.50 2.60 -0.24
N GLY A 154 -0.97 3.34 -1.20
CA GLY A 154 0.44 3.63 -1.20
C GLY A 154 0.79 4.82 -2.07
N ARG A 155 2.09 5.06 -2.16
CA ARG A 155 2.69 6.20 -2.82
C ARG A 155 3.98 5.79 -3.51
N GLU A 156 4.15 6.20 -4.75
CA GLU A 156 5.47 6.35 -5.34
C GLU A 156 6.06 7.66 -4.82
N VAL A 157 7.18 7.59 -4.12
CA VAL A 157 7.90 8.75 -3.58
C VAL A 157 9.25 8.86 -4.26
N ARG A 158 9.57 10.05 -4.80
CA ARG A 158 10.82 10.35 -5.50
C ARG A 158 11.64 11.39 -4.73
N LYS A 159 12.94 11.47 -5.06
CA LYS A 159 13.94 12.35 -4.40
C LYS A 159 14.15 12.05 -2.92
N VAL A 160 14.10 10.78 -2.53
CA VAL A 160 14.41 10.32 -1.18
C VAL A 160 15.92 10.11 -1.05
N PRO A 161 16.68 10.94 -0.30
CA PRO A 161 18.15 10.92 -0.34
C PRO A 161 18.79 9.57 0.00
N ASP A 162 18.18 8.85 0.94
CA ASP A 162 18.69 7.59 1.49
C ASP A 162 17.91 6.36 0.99
N ALA A 163 17.18 6.46 -0.14
CA ALA A 163 16.41 5.32 -0.65
C ALA A 163 17.29 4.11 -0.99
N ALA A 164 16.82 2.92 -0.60
CA ALA A 164 17.40 1.68 -1.08
C ALA A 164 17.38 1.63 -2.62
N GLY A 165 18.42 1.07 -3.22
CA GLY A 165 18.56 0.98 -4.69
C GLY A 165 19.21 2.20 -5.35
N GLY A 166 19.47 3.28 -4.60
CA GLY A 166 20.32 4.40 -5.04
C GLY A 166 19.69 5.33 -6.08
N MET A 167 18.42 5.14 -6.45
CA MET A 167 17.71 5.99 -7.41
C MET A 167 16.87 7.09 -6.74
N GLY A 168 16.82 7.12 -5.41
CA GLY A 168 16.00 8.07 -4.67
C GLY A 168 14.50 7.79 -4.76
N PHE A 169 14.12 6.53 -5.02
CA PHE A 169 12.74 6.09 -5.21
C PHE A 169 12.30 5.14 -4.10
N VAL A 170 11.09 5.34 -3.58
CA VAL A 170 10.47 4.50 -2.55
C VAL A 170 9.01 4.24 -2.90
N ILE A 171 8.57 2.99 -2.80
CA ILE A 171 7.15 2.66 -2.67
C ILE A 171 6.81 2.72 -1.19
N HIS A 172 5.99 3.68 -0.80
CA HIS A 172 5.48 3.82 0.56
C HIS A 172 4.06 3.24 0.63
N LEU A 173 3.87 2.10 1.29
CA LEU A 173 2.54 1.55 1.56
C LEU A 173 2.04 2.03 2.92
N SER A 174 0.77 2.41 2.98
CA SER A 174 0.15 2.95 4.19
C SER A 174 -1.15 2.22 4.52
N PHE A 175 -1.56 2.31 5.79
CA PHE A 175 -2.76 1.62 6.25
C PHE A 175 -4.00 2.37 5.76
N ALA A 176 -4.87 1.65 5.07
CA ALA A 176 -6.18 2.10 4.64
C ALA A 176 -7.17 2.01 5.81
N GLY A 177 -7.72 3.14 6.24
CA GLY A 177 -8.74 3.18 7.29
C GLY A 177 -8.97 4.60 7.80
N GLU A 178 -10.21 5.08 7.70
CA GLU A 178 -10.64 6.32 8.36
C GLU A 178 -10.91 6.07 9.86
N SER A 179 -10.90 7.15 10.66
CA SER A 179 -11.14 7.12 12.11
C SER A 179 -12.29 6.18 12.51
N THR A 180 -12.13 5.48 13.64
CA THR A 180 -13.16 4.61 14.26
C THR A 180 -14.40 5.34 14.76
N ASP A 181 -14.60 6.61 14.42
CA ASP A 181 -15.74 7.43 14.85
C ASP A 181 -17.07 7.06 14.14
N GLY A 182 -17.16 5.85 13.60
CA GLY A 182 -18.43 5.16 13.32
C GLY A 182 -18.95 5.25 11.88
N GLY A 183 -18.16 5.80 10.95
CA GLY A 183 -18.45 5.73 9.52
C GLY A 183 -17.76 4.53 8.89
N GLY A 184 -18.50 3.47 8.51
CA GLY A 184 -17.95 2.46 7.60
C GLY A 184 -17.42 3.11 6.31
N ALA A 185 -16.74 2.33 5.46
CA ALA A 185 -16.01 2.73 4.24
C ALA A 185 -16.73 3.66 3.21
N ALA A 186 -17.95 4.11 3.49
CA ALA A 186 -18.73 5.08 2.73
C ALA A 186 -18.92 6.46 3.41
N ALA A 187 -18.43 6.67 4.63
CA ALA A 187 -18.60 7.93 5.34
C ALA A 187 -17.24 8.58 5.54
N ALA A 188 -16.90 9.43 4.57
CA ALA A 188 -15.97 10.54 4.66
C ALA A 188 -16.15 11.34 5.96
N GLY A 189 -15.61 10.81 7.05
CA GLY A 189 -15.71 11.42 8.37
C GLY A 189 -14.62 12.45 8.54
N SER A 190 -14.95 13.62 9.05
CA SER A 190 -14.02 14.68 9.46
C SER A 190 -13.13 14.31 10.67
N GLY A 191 -12.99 13.01 10.96
CA GLY A 191 -12.12 12.48 12.01
C GLY A 191 -10.67 12.33 11.54
N PRO A 192 -9.70 12.27 12.47
CA PRO A 192 -8.30 12.06 12.12
C PRO A 192 -8.11 10.68 11.48
N SER A 193 -7.33 10.60 10.39
CA SER A 193 -6.90 9.32 9.82
C SER A 193 -6.29 8.44 10.91
N LEU A 194 -6.63 7.15 10.93
CA LEU A 194 -6.00 6.18 11.84
C LEU A 194 -4.49 6.08 11.59
N ASP A 195 -4.07 6.36 10.35
CA ASP A 195 -2.68 6.43 9.95
C ASP A 195 -2.27 7.87 9.62
N PRO A 196 -1.43 8.52 10.45
CA PRO A 196 -0.88 9.85 10.16
C PRO A 196 -0.03 9.91 8.87
N GLN A 197 0.36 8.76 8.32
CA GLN A 197 1.07 8.64 7.04
C GLN A 197 0.18 8.03 5.93
N GLY A 198 -1.09 7.78 6.23
CA GLY A 198 -2.12 7.28 5.31
C GLY A 198 -2.39 8.24 4.15
N TRP A 199 -3.23 7.83 3.21
CA TRP A 199 -3.73 8.75 2.19
C TRP A 199 -4.45 9.94 2.80
N THR A 200 -4.14 11.14 2.31
CA THR A 200 -4.81 12.35 2.75
C THR A 200 -6.23 12.42 2.19
N ARG A 201 -7.05 13.29 2.76
CA ARG A 201 -8.39 13.54 2.20
C ARG A 201 -8.32 14.01 0.75
N GLY A 202 -7.34 14.86 0.42
CA GLY A 202 -7.12 15.33 -0.93
C GLY A 202 -6.77 14.20 -1.91
N GLU A 203 -6.03 13.18 -1.48
CA GLU A 203 -5.74 12.01 -2.31
C GLU A 203 -6.97 11.11 -2.50
N LEU A 204 -7.76 10.92 -1.44
CA LEU A 204 -9.02 10.17 -1.52
C LEU A 204 -10.05 10.83 -2.44
N ASP A 205 -10.22 12.15 -2.33
CA ASP A 205 -11.19 12.93 -3.12
C ASP A 205 -10.80 13.05 -4.59
N GLU A 206 -9.51 13.23 -4.89
CA GLU A 206 -9.04 13.31 -6.28
C GLU A 206 -9.05 11.94 -6.96
N TYR A 207 -8.77 10.87 -6.20
CA TYR A 207 -8.50 9.50 -6.65
C TYR A 207 -8.30 9.34 -8.17
N SER A 208 -7.02 9.31 -8.56
CA SER A 208 -6.62 9.26 -9.96
C SER A 208 -5.70 8.08 -10.28
N GLY A 209 -5.64 7.07 -9.41
CA GLY A 209 -4.66 5.97 -9.43
C GLY A 209 -4.54 5.16 -10.72
N TRP A 210 -5.58 5.18 -11.55
CA TRP A 210 -5.67 4.45 -12.82
C TRP A 210 -5.27 5.30 -14.05
N LEU A 211 -5.12 6.61 -13.91
CA LEU A 211 -4.68 7.50 -14.98
C LEU A 211 -3.17 7.41 -15.20
N SER A 212 -2.69 7.86 -16.36
CA SER A 212 -1.25 7.99 -16.60
C SER A 212 -0.63 9.09 -15.74
N ASP A 213 0.66 8.97 -15.39
CA ASP A 213 1.39 9.96 -14.58
C ASP A 213 1.25 11.41 -15.05
N GLN A 214 1.12 11.63 -16.36
CA GLN A 214 1.01 12.97 -16.97
C GLN A 214 -0.34 13.64 -16.69
N GLN A 215 -1.36 12.86 -16.35
CA GLN A 215 -2.73 13.35 -16.11
C GLN A 215 -3.03 13.57 -14.63
N ARG A 216 -2.05 13.31 -13.76
CA ARG A 216 -2.26 13.22 -12.32
C ARG A 216 -1.49 14.30 -11.59
N ARG A 217 -2.02 14.69 -10.43
CA ARG A 217 -1.37 15.66 -9.57
C ARG A 217 -0.29 14.98 -8.72
N TRP A 218 0.96 15.29 -9.02
CA TRP A 218 2.06 15.05 -8.10
C TRP A 218 1.94 15.99 -6.90
N ARG A 219 2.13 15.45 -5.69
CA ARG A 219 2.09 16.20 -4.43
C ARG A 219 3.50 16.29 -3.87
N ASP A 220 3.91 17.49 -3.50
CA ASP A 220 5.17 17.70 -2.81
C ASP A 220 4.97 17.74 -1.29
N ARG A 221 6.06 17.94 -0.56
CA ARG A 221 6.06 18.13 0.88
C ARG A 221 5.04 19.17 1.35
N THR A 222 5.00 20.34 0.72
CA THR A 222 4.16 21.47 1.17
C THR A 222 2.69 21.08 1.10
N VAL A 223 2.30 20.39 0.02
CA VAL A 223 0.93 19.90 -0.14
C VAL A 223 0.60 18.85 0.92
N LEU A 224 1.42 17.81 1.07
CA LEU A 224 1.12 16.70 1.98
C LEU A 224 1.14 17.09 3.46
N GLU A 225 2.09 17.92 3.88
CA GLU A 225 2.13 18.42 5.26
C GLU A 225 0.92 19.32 5.54
N GLY A 226 0.49 20.13 4.56
CA GLY A 226 -0.74 20.93 4.65
C GLY A 226 -2.04 20.09 4.65
N GLU A 227 -2.01 18.90 4.05
CA GLU A 227 -3.13 17.96 4.00
C GLU A 227 -3.14 16.96 5.19
N GLY A 228 -2.20 17.09 6.14
CA GLY A 228 -2.20 16.34 7.40
C GLY A 228 -1.12 15.27 7.55
N PHE A 229 -0.32 14.98 6.53
CA PHE A 229 0.89 14.15 6.67
C PHE A 229 2.08 15.01 7.13
N GLU A 230 1.98 15.55 8.34
CA GLU A 230 2.90 16.55 8.92
C GLU A 230 4.38 16.13 8.94
N SER A 231 4.65 14.83 8.90
CA SER A 231 6.01 14.28 8.97
C SER A 231 6.59 13.87 7.61
N PHE A 232 5.93 14.19 6.50
CA PHE A 232 6.36 13.76 5.17
C PHE A 232 7.79 14.22 4.85
N GLY A 233 8.11 15.50 4.98
CA GLY A 233 9.45 16.01 4.67
C GLY A 233 10.53 15.49 5.63
N ALA A 234 10.16 15.22 6.88
CA ALA A 234 11.06 14.61 7.85
C ALA A 234 11.32 13.12 7.57
N THR A 235 10.35 12.43 6.95
CA THR A 235 10.41 10.99 6.65
C THR A 235 11.13 10.72 5.32
N PHE A 236 10.76 11.45 4.26
CA PHE A 236 11.22 11.20 2.89
C PHE A 236 12.25 12.22 2.39
N GLY A 237 12.40 13.36 3.06
CA GLY A 237 13.32 14.42 2.67
C GLY A 237 12.60 15.69 2.19
N PRO A 238 13.27 16.85 2.21
CA PRO A 238 12.65 18.14 1.97
C PRO A 238 12.19 18.34 0.52
N ASP A 239 12.85 17.71 -0.43
CA ASP A 239 12.55 17.81 -1.87
C ASP A 239 11.71 16.65 -2.39
N ALA A 240 11.26 15.76 -1.49
CA ALA A 240 10.48 14.61 -1.86
C ALA A 240 9.12 15.03 -2.43
N PHE A 241 8.65 14.27 -3.41
CA PHE A 241 7.35 14.43 -4.01
C PHE A 241 6.81 13.06 -4.40
N THR A 242 5.49 12.97 -4.58
CA THR A 242 4.81 11.69 -4.66
C THR A 242 3.63 11.68 -5.60
N LEU A 243 3.31 10.47 -6.05
CA LEU A 243 2.07 10.10 -6.70
C LEU A 243 1.44 8.96 -5.89
N HIS A 244 0.14 9.05 -5.58
CA HIS A 244 -0.56 8.02 -4.81
C HIS A 244 -0.98 6.85 -5.71
N HIS A 245 -0.90 5.59 -5.29
CA HIS A 245 -1.46 4.46 -6.08
C HIS A 245 -2.15 3.47 -5.15
N ARG A 246 -3.17 2.80 -5.67
CA ARG A 246 -3.58 1.54 -5.06
C ARG A 246 -2.59 0.48 -5.50
N PHE A 247 -2.20 -0.38 -4.58
CA PHE A 247 -1.29 -1.48 -4.82
C PHE A 247 -1.96 -2.83 -4.52
N TYR A 248 -1.56 -3.86 -5.24
CA TYR A 248 -1.94 -5.24 -4.98
C TYR A 248 -0.75 -6.18 -5.22
N LEU A 249 -0.86 -7.41 -4.73
CA LEU A 249 0.15 -8.44 -4.91
C LEU A 249 -0.33 -9.48 -5.93
N HIS A 250 0.55 -9.92 -6.80
CA HIS A 250 0.31 -11.12 -7.60
C HIS A 250 1.58 -11.94 -7.80
N SER A 251 1.43 -13.13 -8.36
CA SER A 251 2.55 -13.97 -8.80
C SER A 251 2.61 -14.08 -10.31
N ASP A 252 3.82 -14.28 -10.84
CA ASP A 252 4.01 -14.67 -12.23
C ASP A 252 4.06 -16.21 -12.38
N ARG A 253 4.34 -16.68 -13.61
CA ARG A 253 4.45 -18.12 -13.91
C ARG A 253 5.64 -18.80 -13.25
N GLY A 254 6.68 -18.05 -12.88
CA GLY A 254 7.84 -18.54 -12.14
C GLY A 254 7.62 -18.53 -10.63
N GLY A 255 6.47 -18.06 -10.15
CA GLY A 255 6.16 -17.96 -8.72
C GLY A 255 6.78 -16.74 -8.04
N ALA A 256 7.43 -15.84 -8.79
CA ALA A 256 7.94 -14.59 -8.22
C ALA A 256 6.75 -13.70 -7.81
N MET A 257 6.88 -13.04 -6.66
CA MET A 257 5.86 -12.10 -6.18
C MET A 257 6.13 -10.71 -6.76
N TRP A 258 5.05 -10.05 -7.15
CA TRP A 258 5.04 -8.72 -7.73
C TRP A 258 4.15 -7.82 -6.89
N LEU A 259 4.67 -6.63 -6.58
CA LEU A 259 3.88 -5.51 -6.09
C LEU A 259 3.52 -4.66 -7.30
N ALA A 260 2.22 -4.51 -7.56
CA ALA A 260 1.72 -3.83 -8.74
C ALA A 260 0.86 -2.63 -8.35
N ALA A 261 1.16 -1.49 -8.93
CA ALA A 261 0.34 -0.30 -8.91
C ALA A 261 -0.84 -0.45 -9.88
N GLU A 262 -1.90 0.29 -9.62
CA GLU A 262 -3.14 0.24 -10.39
C GLU A 262 -2.97 0.60 -11.88
N ASP A 263 -2.11 1.56 -12.20
CA ASP A 263 -1.77 1.98 -13.57
C ASP A 263 -0.97 0.93 -14.37
N GLY A 264 -0.57 -0.17 -13.74
CA GLY A 264 0.17 -1.27 -14.35
C GLY A 264 1.68 -1.18 -14.23
N CYS A 265 2.22 -0.20 -13.49
CA CYS A 265 3.61 -0.26 -13.02
C CYS A 265 3.73 -1.35 -11.97
N GLU A 266 4.67 -2.27 -12.15
CA GLU A 266 4.85 -3.40 -11.24
C GLU A 266 6.34 -3.67 -11.02
N GLY A 267 6.66 -4.17 -9.84
CA GLY A 267 8.02 -4.55 -9.49
C GLY A 267 8.09 -5.79 -8.63
N THR A 268 9.16 -6.54 -8.83
CA THR A 268 9.51 -7.72 -8.06
C THR A 268 10.80 -7.46 -7.28
N PRO A 269 10.98 -8.05 -6.09
CA PRO A 269 12.24 -7.94 -5.38
C PRO A 269 13.42 -8.37 -6.23
N ALA A 270 14.41 -7.49 -6.32
CA ALA A 270 15.63 -7.77 -7.06
C ALA A 270 16.80 -7.17 -6.28
N PRO A 271 17.97 -7.84 -6.24
CA PRO A 271 19.15 -7.24 -5.65
C PRO A 271 19.46 -5.93 -6.40
N PRO A 272 20.03 -4.91 -5.73
CA PRO A 272 20.43 -3.69 -6.39
C PRO A 272 21.34 -4.05 -7.58
N ALA A 273 21.04 -3.48 -8.75
CA ALA A 273 21.85 -3.71 -9.92
C ALA A 273 23.31 -3.33 -9.59
N PRO A 274 24.31 -4.16 -9.97
CA PRO A 274 25.70 -3.75 -9.82
C PRO A 274 25.87 -2.40 -10.53
N PRO A 275 26.71 -1.49 -9.99
CA PRO A 275 26.95 -0.21 -10.64
C PRO A 275 27.29 -0.46 -12.10
N ALA A 276 26.76 0.39 -12.99
CA ALA A 276 27.06 0.30 -14.40
C ALA A 276 28.57 0.13 -14.54
N ARG A 277 29.03 -0.96 -15.18
CA ARG A 277 30.45 -1.13 -15.44
C ARG A 277 30.91 0.14 -16.11
N ASP A 278 31.82 0.86 -15.46
CA ASP A 278 32.54 1.96 -16.08
C ASP A 278 33.32 1.35 -17.23
N TYR A 279 32.69 1.27 -18.40
CA TYR A 279 33.41 0.97 -19.62
C TYR A 279 34.34 2.16 -19.80
N PRO A 280 35.68 1.95 -19.75
CA PRO A 280 36.61 3.04 -19.96
C PRO A 280 36.25 3.71 -21.29
N LYS A 281 36.18 5.05 -21.28
CA LYS A 281 35.79 5.86 -22.46
C LYS A 281 36.62 5.54 -23.70
N GLU A 282 37.76 4.88 -23.53
CA GLU A 282 38.70 4.43 -24.55
C GLU A 282 38.20 3.24 -25.40
N ALA A 283 37.19 2.48 -24.95
CA ALA A 283 36.66 1.33 -25.69
C ALA A 283 35.76 1.70 -26.89
N ARG A 284 35.51 2.99 -27.13
CA ARG A 284 34.63 3.46 -28.24
C ARG A 284 35.24 3.39 -29.63
N ASN A 285 36.50 2.96 -29.79
CA ASN A 285 37.20 2.90 -31.08
C ASN A 285 37.72 1.49 -31.46
N ALA A 286 37.03 0.42 -31.10
CA ALA A 286 37.39 -0.92 -31.61
C ALA A 286 37.03 -1.14 -33.10
N PHE A 287 36.29 -0.23 -33.74
CA PHE A 287 35.89 -0.33 -35.16
C PHE A 287 36.67 0.60 -36.11
N SER A 288 37.74 1.26 -35.66
CA SER A 288 38.59 2.07 -36.55
C SER A 288 39.64 1.26 -37.34
N PHE A 289 39.60 -0.08 -37.30
CA PHE A 289 40.56 -0.95 -37.99
C PHE A 289 40.16 -1.36 -39.43
N PHE A 290 39.09 -0.77 -39.98
CA PHE A 290 38.77 -0.89 -41.41
C PHE A 290 38.88 0.48 -42.09
N LYS A 291 40.09 0.86 -42.48
CA LYS A 291 40.37 1.86 -43.51
C LYS A 291 41.54 1.40 -44.37
#